data_AF-A0A1F6TET0-F1
#
_entry.id   AF-A0A1F6TET0-F1
#
_cell.length_a   1.000
_cell.length_b   1.000
_cell.length_c   1.000
_cell.angle_alpha   90.00
_cell.angle_beta   90.00
_cell.angle_gamma   90.00
#
_symmetry.space_group_name_H-M   'P 1'
#
loop_
_entity.id
_entity.type
_entity.pdbx_description
1 polymer ?
#
loop_
_entity_poly.entity_id
_entity_poly.type
_entity_poly.pdbx_seq_one_letter_code
_entity_poly.pdbx_strand_id
1 'polypeptide(L)'
;MKRPHHKLHVPPHIAALIRGLHPELKRKLRAALEQILADPNSGKALRDELTGLRSFRLGRFRVIYRIGGRRIDLVAFGPREHIYEETYRFISRSSVKEPRGRYKGRGLL
;
A
#
# COMPACT_ATOMS: atom_id res chain seq x y z
N MET A 1 -6.79 21.45 -13.58
CA MET A 1 -6.92 20.23 -12.75
C MET A 1 -5.59 19.49 -12.75
N LYS A 2 -4.92 19.33 -11.60
CA LYS A 2 -3.60 18.68 -11.52
C LYS A 2 -3.75 17.18 -11.81
N ARG A 3 -3.03 16.67 -12.81
CA ARG A 3 -3.00 15.24 -13.12
C ARG A 3 -2.37 14.50 -11.93
N PRO A 4 -2.95 13.39 -11.42
CA PRO A 4 -2.27 12.59 -10.42
C PRO A 4 -0.99 12.03 -11.03
N HIS A 5 0.16 12.50 -10.56
CA HIS A 5 1.48 12.13 -11.09
C HIS A 5 1.99 10.79 -10.54
N HIS A 6 1.17 10.04 -9.81
CA HIS A 6 1.58 8.80 -9.17
C HIS A 6 1.36 7.59 -10.08
N LYS A 7 2.38 6.74 -10.20
CA LYS A 7 2.26 5.42 -10.83
C LYS A 7 1.90 4.37 -9.78
N LEU A 8 0.91 3.54 -10.07
CA LEU A 8 0.58 2.40 -9.22
C LEU A 8 1.51 1.22 -9.51
N HIS A 9 2.10 0.65 -8.48
CA HIS A 9 2.82 -0.60 -8.55
C HIS A 9 2.08 -1.66 -7.73
N VAL A 10 1.75 -2.78 -8.40
CA VAL A 10 1.00 -3.89 -7.81
C VAL A 10 1.89 -5.14 -7.86
N PRO A 11 2.33 -5.67 -6.71
CA PRO A 11 3.06 -6.92 -6.65
C PRO A 11 2.29 -8.09 -7.32
N PRO A 12 2.98 -9.04 -7.97
CA PRO A 12 2.31 -10.15 -8.68
C PRO A 12 1.33 -10.96 -7.82
N HIS A 13 1.66 -11.21 -6.55
CA HIS A 13 0.79 -11.95 -5.63
C HIS A 13 -0.52 -11.20 -5.33
N ILE A 14 -0.47 -9.87 -5.21
CA ILE A 14 -1.67 -9.04 -5.04
C ILE A 14 -2.46 -9.01 -6.35
N ALA A 15 -1.79 -8.89 -7.50
CA ALA A 15 -2.47 -8.93 -8.79
C ALA A 15 -3.20 -10.28 -9.01
N ALA A 16 -2.59 -11.39 -8.61
CA ALA A 16 -3.22 -12.72 -8.64
C ALA A 16 -4.48 -12.78 -7.75
N LEU A 17 -4.39 -12.28 -6.51
CA LEU A 17 -5.53 -12.17 -5.61
C LEU A 17 -6.65 -11.32 -6.22
N ILE A 18 -6.32 -10.15 -6.77
CA ILE A 18 -7.29 -9.23 -7.38
C ILE A 18 -8.03 -9.91 -8.55
N ARG A 19 -7.35 -10.73 -9.36
CA ARG A 19 -7.98 -11.46 -10.47
C ARG A 19 -9.06 -12.44 -9.99
N GLY A 20 -8.92 -13.01 -8.80
CA GLY A 20 -9.91 -13.92 -8.20
C GLY A 20 -11.11 -13.24 -7.53
N LEU A 21 -11.09 -11.91 -7.35
CA LEU A 21 -12.15 -11.21 -6.63
C LEU A 21 -13.50 -11.20 -7.38
N HIS A 22 -14.59 -11.18 -6.62
CA HIS A 22 -15.93 -10.93 -7.15
C HIS A 22 -15.98 -9.60 -7.93
N PRO A 23 -16.67 -9.51 -9.09
CA PRO A 23 -16.67 -8.31 -9.94
C PRO A 23 -17.02 -7.01 -9.20
N GLU A 24 -17.97 -7.06 -8.27
CA GLU A 24 -18.34 -5.89 -7.48
C GLU A 24 -17.20 -5.39 -6.60
N LEU A 25 -16.45 -6.30 -5.97
CA LEU A 25 -15.31 -5.95 -5.13
C LEU A 25 -14.15 -5.43 -5.98
N LYS A 26 -13.92 -5.97 -7.18
CA LYS A 26 -12.95 -5.42 -8.16
C LYS A 26 -13.31 -3.97 -8.52
N ARG A 27 -14.58 -3.68 -8.77
CA ARG A 27 -15.05 -2.31 -9.08
C ARG A 27 -14.79 -1.36 -7.91
N LYS A 28 -15.14 -1.77 -6.69
CA LYS A 28 -14.88 -0.99 -5.47
C LYS A 28 -13.37 -0.76 -5.27
N LEU A 29 -12.55 -1.78 -5.49
CA LEU A 29 -11.09 -1.68 -5.37
C LEU A 29 -10.50 -0.72 -6.40
N ARG A 30 -10.93 -0.78 -7.66
CA ARG A 30 -10.49 0.16 -8.70
C ARG A 30 -10.79 1.61 -8.30
N ALA A 31 -12.02 1.89 -7.87
CA ALA A 31 -12.40 3.23 -7.42
C ALA A 31 -11.58 3.71 -6.21
N ALA A 32 -11.26 2.81 -5.27
CA ALA A 32 -10.39 3.12 -4.15
C ALA A 32 -8.95 3.46 -4.61
N LEU A 33 -8.41 2.71 -5.57
CA LEU A 33 -7.08 2.97 -6.13
C LEU A 33 -7.01 4.29 -6.89
N GLU A 34 -8.06 4.65 -7.62
CA GLU A 34 -8.17 5.96 -8.28
C GLU A 34 -8.16 7.10 -7.25
N GLN A 35 -8.88 6.96 -6.13
CA GLN A 35 -8.83 7.92 -5.02
C GLN A 35 -7.45 8.03 -4.39
N ILE A 36 -6.77 6.90 -4.15
CA ILE A 36 -5.40 6.89 -3.61
C ILE A 36 -4.41 7.55 -4.59
N LEU A 37 -4.58 7.36 -5.90
CA LEU A 37 -3.72 8.01 -6.90
C LEU A 37 -3.96 9.52 -6.98
N ALA A 38 -5.22 9.95 -6.84
CA ALA A 38 -5.63 11.35 -6.80
C ALA A 38 -5.12 12.07 -5.55
N ASP A 39 -5.29 11.44 -4.38
CA ASP A 39 -4.76 11.89 -3.11
C ASP A 39 -4.10 10.72 -2.35
N PRO A 40 -2.77 10.58 -2.44
CA PRO A 40 -2.02 9.58 -1.69
C PRO A 40 -2.19 9.66 -0.18
N ASN A 41 -2.58 10.82 0.37
CA ASN A 41 -2.71 11.01 1.81
C ASN A 41 -4.10 10.64 2.35
N SER A 42 -5.04 10.26 1.48
CA SER A 42 -6.42 9.88 1.82
C SER A 42 -6.54 8.68 2.78
N GLY A 43 -5.55 7.79 2.82
CA GLY A 43 -5.46 6.71 3.80
C GLY A 43 -4.90 7.16 5.14
N LYS A 44 -5.24 6.47 6.24
CA LYS A 44 -4.67 6.74 7.58
C LYS A 44 -3.23 6.27 7.65
N ALA A 45 -2.32 7.12 8.14
CA ALA A 45 -0.95 6.70 8.45
C ALA A 45 -0.97 5.63 9.54
N LEU A 46 -0.21 4.55 9.33
CA LEU A 46 0.02 3.50 10.31
C LEU A 46 1.20 3.85 11.21
N ARG A 47 1.26 3.21 12.37
CA ARG A 47 2.24 3.43 13.43
C ARG A 47 3.02 2.16 13.73
N ASP A 48 3.90 2.24 14.71
CA ASP A 48 4.69 1.12 15.23
C ASP A 48 5.49 0.44 14.10
N GLU A 49 5.48 -0.89 14.01
CA GLU A 49 6.21 -1.66 13.00
C GLU A 49 5.67 -1.44 11.57
N LEU A 50 4.52 -0.78 11.43
CA LEU A 50 3.90 -0.44 10.14
C LEU A 50 4.11 1.04 9.76
N THR A 51 4.96 1.77 10.48
CA THR A 51 5.31 3.16 10.17
C THR A 51 5.81 3.29 8.72
N GLY A 52 5.38 4.36 8.04
CA GLY A 52 5.66 4.59 6.61
C GLY A 52 4.65 3.91 5.66
N LEU A 53 3.67 3.20 6.20
CA LEU A 53 2.51 2.69 5.45
C LEU A 53 1.25 3.49 5.73
N ARG A 54 0.28 3.35 4.84
CA ARG A 54 -1.05 3.94 4.95
C ARG A 54 -2.13 2.89 4.71
N SER A 55 -3.26 3.08 5.38
CA SER A 55 -4.43 2.22 5.30
C SER A 55 -5.63 3.01 4.76
N PHE A 56 -6.11 2.64 3.57
CA PHE A 56 -7.36 3.14 3.00
C PHE A 56 -8.51 2.17 3.31
N ARG A 57 -9.66 2.69 3.74
CA ARG A 57 -10.84 1.88 4.09
C ARG A 57 -11.69 1.61 2.85
N LEU A 58 -11.99 0.35 2.58
CA LEU A 58 -12.89 -0.09 1.51
C LEU A 58 -14.01 -0.98 2.08
N GLY A 59 -15.01 -0.37 2.70
CA GLY A 59 -16.05 -1.11 3.42
C GLY A 59 -15.48 -1.93 4.58
N ARG A 60 -15.57 -3.27 4.47
CA ARG A 60 -14.97 -4.26 5.40
C ARG A 60 -13.50 -4.58 5.10
N PHE A 61 -13.00 -4.16 3.95
CA PHE A 61 -11.63 -4.39 3.50
C PHE A 61 -10.75 -3.16 3.75
N ARG A 62 -9.44 -3.37 3.68
CA ARG A 62 -8.44 -2.31 3.64
C ARG A 62 -7.47 -2.51 2.49
N VAL A 63 -6.99 -1.39 1.95
CA VAL A 63 -5.83 -1.34 1.07
C VAL A 63 -4.69 -0.76 1.88
N ILE A 64 -3.61 -1.54 2.04
CA ILE A 64 -2.37 -1.08 2.65
C ILE A 64 -1.41 -0.71 1.55
N TYR A 65 -0.87 0.50 1.61
CA TYR A 65 0.03 1.03 0.59
C TYR A 65 1.14 1.89 1.18
N ARG A 66 2.19 2.09 0.39
CA ARG A 66 3.30 3.00 0.68
C ARG A 66 3.34 4.10 -0.37
N ILE A 67 3.66 5.32 0.06
CA ILE A 67 3.95 6.45 -0.83
C ILE A 67 5.46 6.51 -1.04
N GLY A 68 5.91 6.43 -2.29
CA GLY A 68 7.32 6.51 -2.68
C GLY A 68 7.54 7.53 -3.79
N GLY A 69 7.79 8.80 -3.44
CA GLY A 69 7.96 9.87 -4.43
C GLY A 69 6.74 9.96 -5.37
N ARG A 70 6.92 9.63 -6.65
CA ARG A 70 5.85 9.58 -7.67
C ARG A 70 5.24 8.17 -7.87
N ARG A 71 5.35 7.28 -6.90
CA ARG A 71 4.85 5.91 -6.96
C ARG A 71 4.02 5.57 -5.74
N ILE A 72 2.95 4.82 -5.95
CA ILE A 72 2.16 4.18 -4.90
C ILE A 72 2.38 2.67 -5.00
N ASP A 73 2.84 2.08 -3.91
CA ASP A 73 3.08 0.64 -3.80
C ASP A 73 1.95 -0.01 -3.02
N LEU A 74 1.19 -0.92 -3.65
CA LEU A 74 0.34 -1.81 -2.88
C LEU A 74 1.19 -2.78 -2.07
N VAL A 75 0.90 -2.84 -0.78
CA VAL A 75 1.56 -3.74 0.17
C VAL A 75 0.64 -4.90 0.53
N ALA A 76 -0.65 -4.64 0.73
CA ALA A 76 -1.63 -5.68 1.03
C ALA A 76 -3.06 -5.21 0.70
N PHE A 77 -3.96 -6.17 0.49
CA PHE A 77 -5.40 -5.95 0.39
C PHE A 77 -6.15 -7.11 1.04
N GLY A 78 -7.10 -6.81 1.94
CA GLY A 78 -7.82 -7.85 2.67
C GLY A 78 -8.74 -7.33 3.78
N PRO A 79 -9.42 -8.23 4.51
CA PRO A 79 -10.37 -7.89 5.57
C PRO A 79 -9.66 -7.25 6.78
N ARG A 80 -10.35 -6.34 7.48
CA ARG A 80 -9.79 -5.61 8.65
C ARG A 80 -9.21 -6.55 9.72
N GLU A 81 -9.83 -7.71 9.94
CA GLU A 81 -9.49 -8.64 11.02
C GLU A 81 -8.07 -9.19 10.89
N HIS A 82 -7.61 -9.48 9.67
CA HIS A 82 -6.34 -10.17 9.44
C HIS A 82 -5.29 -9.33 8.70
N ILE A 83 -5.71 -8.24 8.04
CA ILE A 83 -4.83 -7.51 7.11
C ILE A 83 -3.56 -6.95 7.77
N TYR A 84 -3.59 -6.59 9.05
CA TYR A 84 -2.43 -6.04 9.74
C TYR A 84 -1.38 -7.09 10.06
N GLU A 85 -1.82 -8.24 10.56
CA GLU A 85 -0.94 -9.37 10.83
C GLU A 85 -0.34 -9.91 9.53
N GLU A 86 -1.15 -10.08 8.49
CA GLU A 86 -0.69 -10.50 7.16
C GLU A 86 0.33 -9.52 6.58
N THR A 87 0.06 -8.22 6.70
CA THR A 87 0.99 -7.16 6.29
C THR A 87 2.31 -7.24 7.06
N TYR A 88 2.25 -7.39 8.39
CA TYR A 88 3.43 -7.52 9.23
C TYR A 88 4.28 -8.74 8.85
N ARG A 89 3.65 -9.91 8.70
CA ARG A 89 4.30 -11.15 8.24
C ARG A 89 4.93 -11.01 6.85
N PHE A 90 4.27 -10.30 5.93
CA PHE A 90 4.80 -10.06 4.60
C PHE A 90 6.04 -9.16 4.64
N ILE A 91 5.99 -8.08 5.41
CA ILE A 91 7.10 -7.14 5.56
C ILE A 91 8.27 -7.83 6.25
N SER A 92 8.05 -8.53 7.36
CA SER A 92 9.11 -9.22 8.11
C SER A 92 9.81 -10.29 7.28
N ARG A 93 9.08 -10.98 6.39
CA ARG A 93 9.68 -11.95 5.46
C ARG A 93 10.43 -11.29 4.30
N SER A 94 10.02 -10.08 3.91
CA SER A 94 10.63 -9.32 2.82
C SER A 94 11.87 -8.53 3.28
N SER A 95 11.88 -8.04 4.52
CA SER A 95 13.03 -7.34 5.12
C SER A 95 14.23 -8.26 5.35
N VAL A 96 14.03 -9.58 5.43
CA VAL A 96 15.13 -10.57 5.44
C VAL A 96 15.77 -10.75 4.06
N LYS A 97 15.15 -10.27 2.97
CA LYS A 97 15.65 -10.46 1.58
C LYS A 97 16.04 -9.18 0.82
N GLU A 98 16.07 -8.00 1.44
CA GLU A 98 16.60 -6.79 0.77
C GLU A 98 17.61 -6.02 1.63
N PRO A 99 18.92 -6.04 1.29
CA PRO A 99 19.80 -4.93 1.56
C PRO A 99 19.67 -3.96 0.38
N ARG A 100 18.75 -2.98 0.48
CA ARG A 100 18.73 -1.85 -0.45
C ARG A 100 18.77 -0.52 0.29
N GLY A 101 20.00 -0.09 0.55
CA GLY A 101 20.47 1.22 0.11
C GLY A 101 20.11 2.41 0.99
N ARG A 102 20.99 2.66 1.97
CA ARG A 102 21.55 3.99 2.28
C ARG A 102 20.53 5.12 2.52
N TYR A 103 19.99 5.17 3.74
CA TYR A 103 19.75 6.47 4.37
C TYR A 103 21.11 7.17 4.49
N LYS A 104 21.45 8.07 3.57
CA LYS A 104 22.48 9.08 3.82
C LYS A 104 21.90 10.06 4.83
N GLY A 105 22.07 9.76 6.11
CA GLY A 105 22.20 10.81 7.11
C GLY A 105 23.47 11.59 6.80
N ARG A 106 23.34 12.88 6.49
CA ARG A 106 24.33 13.92 6.77
C ARG A 106 23.71 15.29 6.52
N GLY A 107 23.71 16.10 7.57
CA GLY A 107 23.20 17.46 7.63
C GLY A 107 23.08 17.98 9.06
N LEU A 108 23.95 17.53 9.96
CA LEU A 108 24.28 18.24 11.20
C LEU A 108 25.71 18.72 10.99
N LEU A 109 25.82 20.00 10.62
CA LEU A 109 26.84 20.97 10.97
C LEU A 109 26.26 22.33 10.54
#